data_AF-R9IJK5-F1
#
_entry.id   AF-R9IJK5-F1
#
_cell.length_a   1.000
_cell.length_b   1.000
_cell.length_c   1.000
_cell.angle_alpha   90.00
_cell.angle_beta   90.00
_cell.angle_gamma   90.00
#
_symmetry.space_group_name_H-M   'P 1'
#
loop_
_entity.id
_entity.type
_entity.pdbx_description
1 polymer ?
#
loop_
_entity_poly.entity_id
_entity_poly.type
_entity_poly.pdbx_seq_one_letter_code
_entity_poly.pdbx_strand_id
1 'polypeptide(L)'
;MRWGIETAYETLKDRLQIENFTGTKPILLLQDIYSTIYISNLAEDIIRDAEAELDEKERHRKHKMMINRTLSIGILKNDLIYILLETDARKQDELFQQIYEDISKNLVPIRPDRHYHRTKGQLAGKYSNTHKRAY
;
A
#
# COMPACT_ATOMS: atom_id res chain seq x y z
N MET A 1 -20.22 3.73 -10.85
CA MET A 1 -19.12 3.06 -10.14
C MET A 1 -17.89 2.76 -11.03
N ARG A 2 -17.57 3.58 -12.04
CA ARG A 2 -16.40 3.34 -12.91
C ARG A 2 -15.07 3.79 -12.29
N TRP A 3 -15.12 4.92 -11.59
CA TRP A 3 -13.95 5.57 -11.04
C TRP A 3 -13.22 4.75 -9.97
N GLY A 4 -13.97 4.05 -9.10
CA GLY A 4 -13.37 3.17 -8.08
C GLY A 4 -12.54 2.03 -8.68
N ILE A 5 -13.02 1.44 -9.78
CA ILE A 5 -12.30 0.38 -10.51
C ILE A 5 -11.02 0.93 -11.15
N GLU A 6 -11.12 2.10 -11.80
CA GLU A 6 -9.96 2.76 -12.42
C GLU A 6 -8.87 3.13 -11.38
N THR A 7 -9.26 3.64 -10.21
CA THR A 7 -8.31 3.95 -9.12
C THR A 7 -7.66 2.69 -8.54
N ALA A 8 -8.39 1.58 -8.45
CA ALA A 8 -7.84 0.30 -8.03
C ALA A 8 -6.79 -0.21 -9.03
N TYR A 9 -7.09 -0.16 -10.33
CA TYR A 9 -6.12 -0.52 -11.38
C TYR A 9 -4.89 0.40 -11.39
N GLU A 10 -5.06 1.71 -11.18
CA GLU A 10 -3.92 2.62 -11.04
C GLU A 10 -3.05 2.22 -9.84
N THR A 11 -3.66 1.89 -8.70
CA THR A 11 -2.93 1.43 -7.51
C THR A 11 -2.16 0.15 -7.77
N LEU A 12 -2.78 -0.84 -8.42
CA LEU A 12 -2.13 -2.11 -8.79
C LEU A 12 -0.93 -1.89 -9.73
N LYS A 13 -1.07 -1.02 -10.73
CA LYS A 13 -0.02 -0.79 -11.74
C LYS A 13 1.07 0.16 -11.27
N ASP A 14 0.73 1.25 -10.59
CA ASP A 14 1.70 2.30 -10.22
C ASP A 14 2.33 2.06 -8.84
N ARG A 15 1.53 1.73 -7.82
CA ARG A 15 2.03 1.58 -6.43
C ARG A 15 2.56 0.18 -6.17
N LEU A 16 1.78 -0.83 -6.56
CA LEU A 16 2.10 -2.23 -6.32
C LEU A 16 2.96 -2.85 -7.43
N GLN A 17 3.02 -2.21 -8.60
CA GLN A 17 3.84 -2.64 -9.73
C GLN A 17 3.58 -4.10 -10.14
N ILE A 18 2.29 -4.48 -10.25
CA ILE A 18 1.89 -5.88 -10.53
C ILE A 18 2.48 -6.47 -11.84
N GLU A 19 2.97 -5.62 -12.74
CA GLU A 19 3.61 -6.00 -14.01
C GLU A 19 5.14 -6.20 -13.87
N ASN A 20 5.72 -5.92 -12.70
CA ASN A 20 7.15 -6.02 -12.42
C ASN A 20 7.52 -7.40 -11.84
N PHE A 21 7.45 -8.42 -12.69
CA PHE A 21 7.62 -9.81 -12.27
C PHE A 21 9.05 -10.18 -11.85
N THR A 22 9.15 -11.10 -10.90
CA THR A 22 10.40 -11.61 -10.34
C THR A 22 11.11 -12.60 -11.28
N GLY A 23 10.36 -13.31 -12.13
CA GLY A 23 10.88 -14.23 -13.14
C GLY A 23 9.92 -14.46 -14.30
N THR A 24 10.32 -15.33 -15.24
CA THR A 24 9.57 -15.57 -16.50
C THR A 24 8.82 -16.88 -16.53
N LYS A 25 9.05 -17.78 -15.55
CA LYS A 25 8.34 -19.06 -15.47
C LYS A 25 6.87 -18.80 -15.07
N PRO A 26 5.90 -19.52 -15.64
CA PRO A 26 4.47 -19.34 -15.33
C PRO A 26 4.16 -19.38 -13.83
N ILE A 27 4.81 -20.27 -13.08
CA ILE A 27 4.62 -20.38 -11.62
C ILE A 27 5.07 -19.12 -10.87
N LEU A 28 6.20 -18.51 -11.27
CA LEU A 28 6.72 -17.30 -10.64
C LEU A 28 5.81 -16.11 -10.94
N LEU A 29 5.34 -16.00 -12.19
CA LEU A 29 4.37 -14.98 -12.59
C LEU A 29 3.09 -15.05 -11.73
N LEU A 30 2.55 -16.26 -11.56
CA LEU A 30 1.36 -16.45 -10.72
C LEU A 30 1.62 -16.11 -9.26
N GLN A 31 2.78 -16.48 -8.70
CA GLN A 31 3.15 -16.14 -7.33
C GLN A 31 3.24 -14.63 -7.11
N ASP A 32 3.85 -13.89 -8.04
CA ASP A 32 3.96 -12.43 -7.95
C ASP A 32 2.57 -11.77 -8.02
N ILE A 33 1.70 -12.26 -8.91
CA ILE A 33 0.33 -11.76 -9.03
C ILE A 33 -0.44 -12.01 -7.72
N TYR A 34 -0.44 -13.24 -7.23
CA TYR A 34 -1.20 -13.59 -6.04
C TYR A 34 -0.70 -12.89 -4.78
N SER A 35 0.61 -12.80 -4.58
CA SER A 35 1.18 -12.07 -3.43
C SER A 35 0.87 -10.58 -3.50
N THR A 36 0.93 -9.97 -4.68
CA THR A 36 0.59 -8.55 -4.88
C THR A 36 -0.88 -8.27 -4.58
N ILE A 37 -1.79 -9.13 -5.06
CA ILE A 37 -3.23 -8.99 -4.78
C ILE A 37 -3.52 -9.23 -3.29
N TYR A 38 -2.85 -10.19 -2.67
CA TYR A 38 -3.00 -10.44 -1.23
C TYR A 38 -2.59 -9.23 -0.39
N ILE A 39 -1.41 -8.64 -0.66
CA ILE A 39 -0.97 -7.41 0.01
C ILE A 39 -1.96 -6.27 -0.23
N SER A 40 -2.47 -6.12 -1.46
CA SER A 40 -3.46 -5.08 -1.78
C SER A 40 -4.73 -5.22 -0.93
N ASN A 41 -5.25 -6.44 -0.80
CA ASN A 41 -6.47 -6.69 -0.04
C ASN A 41 -6.25 -6.45 1.45
N LEU A 42 -5.14 -6.95 2.00
CA LEU A 42 -4.79 -6.75 3.41
C LEU A 42 -4.59 -5.27 3.73
N ALA A 43 -3.92 -4.52 2.84
CA ALA A 43 -3.75 -3.08 2.99
C ALA A 43 -5.09 -2.36 3.03
N GLU A 44 -5.99 -2.66 2.11
CA GLU A 44 -7.31 -2.02 2.06
C GLU A 44 -8.16 -2.33 3.30
N ASP A 45 -8.07 -3.55 3.84
CA ASP A 45 -8.80 -3.91 5.07
C ASP A 45 -8.28 -3.12 6.28
N ILE A 46 -6.95 -3.12 6.50
CA ILE A 46 -6.32 -2.35 7.58
C ILE A 46 -6.60 -0.85 7.44
N ILE A 47 -6.51 -0.31 6.22
CA ILE A 47 -6.78 1.11 5.95
C ILE A 47 -8.23 1.43 6.27
N ARG A 48 -9.18 0.57 5.91
CA ARG A 48 -10.61 0.79 6.18
C ARG A 48 -10.90 0.83 7.67
N ASP A 49 -10.30 -0.09 8.43
CA ASP A 49 -10.45 -0.13 9.89
C ASP A 49 -9.84 1.11 10.55
N ALA A 50 -8.63 1.50 10.11
CA ALA A 50 -7.97 2.71 10.60
C ALA A 50 -8.71 4.01 10.21
N GLU A 51 -9.31 4.08 9.02
CA GLU A 51 -10.14 5.21 8.58
C GLU A 51 -11.43 5.31 9.42
N ALA A 52 -12.06 4.18 9.77
CA ALA A 52 -13.23 4.15 10.64
C ALA A 52 -12.91 4.68 12.05
N GLU A 53 -11.79 4.25 12.64
CA GLU A 53 -11.31 4.79 13.93
C GLU A 53 -10.95 6.28 13.85
N LEU A 54 -10.39 6.73 12.74
CA LEU A 54 -9.98 8.12 12.54
C LEU A 54 -11.19 9.05 12.49
N ASP A 55 -12.25 8.67 11.78
CA ASP A 55 -13.47 9.46 11.64
C ASP A 55 -14.14 9.70 13.01
N GLU A 56 -14.06 8.76 13.95
CA GLU A 56 -14.52 8.96 15.33
C GLU A 56 -13.70 10.02 16.09
N LYS A 57 -12.39 10.05 15.85
CA LYS A 57 -11.41 10.93 16.53
C LYS A 57 -11.32 12.33 15.92
N GLU A 58 -11.79 12.54 14.67
CA GLU A 58 -11.58 13.77 13.88
C GLU A 58 -12.44 14.98 14.27
N ARG A 59 -13.33 14.89 15.27
CA ARG A 59 -14.27 15.98 15.64
C ARG A 59 -13.63 17.34 15.98
N HIS A 60 -12.31 17.39 16.23
CA HIS A 60 -11.60 18.58 16.70
C HIS A 60 -10.47 19.08 15.78
N ARG A 61 -10.26 18.49 14.59
CA ARG A 61 -9.17 18.89 13.70
C ARG A 61 -9.60 19.93 12.66
N LYS A 62 -8.70 20.87 12.36
CA LYS A 62 -8.93 21.94 11.37
C LYS A 62 -9.05 21.43 9.93
N HIS A 63 -8.37 20.33 9.61
CA HIS A 63 -8.34 19.75 8.27
C HIS A 63 -8.68 18.28 8.36
N LYS A 64 -9.50 17.81 7.41
CA LYS A 64 -9.82 16.39 7.29
C LYS A 64 -8.55 15.60 6.93
N MET A 65 -8.25 14.57 7.70
CA MET A 65 -7.12 13.69 7.45
C MET A 65 -7.55 12.40 6.75
N MET A 66 -6.61 11.71 6.12
CA MET A 66 -6.79 10.36 5.59
C MET A 66 -5.53 9.54 5.82
N ILE A 67 -5.66 8.22 5.80
CA ILE A 67 -4.51 7.30 5.91
C ILE A 67 -3.66 7.37 4.64
N ASN A 68 -2.33 7.36 4.79
CA ASN A 68 -1.40 7.37 3.67
C ASN A 68 -1.28 6.00 3.00
N ARG A 69 -2.24 5.67 2.12
CA ARG A 69 -2.31 4.38 1.42
C ARG A 69 -1.00 3.92 0.78
N THR A 70 -0.25 4.84 0.16
CA THR A 70 1.02 4.51 -0.51
C THR A 70 2.07 4.01 0.49
N LEU A 71 2.15 4.67 1.65
CA LEU A 71 3.08 4.27 2.69
C LEU A 71 2.64 2.96 3.35
N SER A 72 1.34 2.79 3.60
CA SER A 72 0.77 1.54 4.14
C SER A 72 1.10 0.33 3.28
N ILE A 73 0.95 0.47 1.95
CA ILE A 73 1.36 -0.58 1.00
C ILE A 73 2.86 -0.88 1.11
N GLY A 74 3.69 0.16 1.23
CA GLY A 74 5.14 0.01 1.38
C GLY A 74 5.55 -0.75 2.66
N ILE A 75 4.94 -0.40 3.80
CA ILE A 75 5.14 -1.08 5.09
C ILE A 75 4.77 -2.56 4.95
N LEU A 76 3.56 -2.86 4.47
CA LEU A 76 3.09 -4.24 4.33
C LEU A 76 3.97 -5.05 3.37
N LYS A 77 4.42 -4.46 2.26
CA LYS A 77 5.29 -5.17 1.32
C LYS A 77 6.61 -5.61 1.96
N ASN A 78 7.16 -4.80 2.85
CA ASN A 78 8.46 -5.06 3.47
C ASN A 78 8.34 -5.95 4.72
N ASP A 79 7.31 -5.72 5.54
CA ASP A 79 7.28 -6.29 6.88
C ASP A 79 6.41 -7.56 6.96
N LEU A 80 5.39 -7.69 6.10
CA LEU A 80 4.43 -8.80 6.16
C LEU A 80 5.09 -10.17 6.03
N ILE A 81 6.14 -10.30 5.20
CA ILE A 81 6.84 -11.58 5.04
C ILE A 81 7.51 -12.03 6.34
N TYR A 82 8.07 -11.11 7.12
CA TYR A 82 8.68 -11.45 8.41
C TYR A 82 7.65 -11.90 9.42
N ILE A 83 6.45 -11.31 9.37
CA ILE A 83 5.32 -11.69 10.23
C ILE A 83 4.78 -13.06 9.87
N LEU A 84 4.61 -13.35 8.57
CA LEU A 84 4.10 -14.64 8.10
C LEU A 84 5.08 -15.80 8.35
N LEU A 85 6.37 -15.50 8.46
CA LEU A 85 7.41 -16.49 8.79
C LEU A 85 7.65 -16.64 10.30
N GLU A 86 7.07 -15.76 11.13
CA GLU A 86 7.19 -15.85 12.58
C GLU A 86 6.44 -17.08 13.11
N THR A 87 7.11 -17.82 13.99
CA THR A 87 6.60 -19.09 14.54
C THR A 87 6.01 -18.92 15.94
N ASP A 88 6.47 -17.91 16.68
CA ASP A 88 5.89 -17.54 17.96
C ASP A 88 4.64 -16.69 17.72
N ALA A 89 3.47 -17.26 18.02
CA ALA A 89 2.18 -16.61 17.85
C ALA A 89 2.09 -15.26 18.59
N ARG A 90 2.68 -15.15 19.79
CA ARG A 90 2.63 -13.90 20.56
C ARG A 90 3.44 -12.81 19.86
N LYS A 91 4.62 -13.18 19.36
CA LYS A 91 5.49 -12.24 18.64
C LYS A 91 4.90 -11.86 17.27
N GLN A 92 4.24 -12.80 16.60
CA GLN A 92 3.49 -12.53 15.38
C GLN A 92 2.39 -11.49 15.62
N ASP A 93 1.59 -11.65 16.69
CA ASP A 93 0.56 -10.69 17.08
C ASP A 93 1.15 -9.30 17.40
N GLU A 94 2.26 -9.26 18.14
CA GLU A 94 2.97 -8.00 18.45
C GLU A 94 3.43 -7.26 17.18
N LEU A 95 3.97 -7.99 16.20
CA LEU A 95 4.41 -7.41 14.92
C LEU A 95 3.22 -6.92 14.07
N PHE A 96 2.12 -7.68 14.04
CA PHE A 96 0.89 -7.25 13.36
C PHE A 96 0.32 -5.98 13.97
N GLN A 97 0.28 -5.92 15.31
CA GLN A 97 -0.19 -4.74 16.02
C GLN A 97 0.71 -3.52 15.73
N GLN A 98 2.03 -3.72 15.64
CA GLN A 98 2.96 -2.66 15.28
C GLN A 98 2.70 -2.11 13.88
N ILE A 99 2.50 -2.98 12.87
CA ILE A 99 2.14 -2.54 11.51
C ILE A 99 0.83 -1.74 11.54
N TYR A 100 -0.18 -2.21 12.28
CA TYR A 100 -1.46 -1.53 12.38
C TYR A 100 -1.29 -0.11 12.95
N GLU A 101 -0.50 0.03 14.01
CA GLU A 101 -0.19 1.33 14.60
C GLU A 101 0.58 2.25 13.65
N ASP A 102 1.58 1.71 12.95
CA ASP A 102 2.38 2.48 12.00
C ASP A 102 1.51 2.98 10.84
N ILE A 103 0.60 2.15 10.32
CA ILE A 103 -0.37 2.59 9.30
C ILE A 103 -1.30 3.66 9.86
N SER A 104 -1.85 3.45 11.06
CA SER A 104 -2.84 4.34 11.68
C SER A 104 -2.28 5.73 12.02
N LYS A 105 -1.01 5.81 12.44
CA LYS A 105 -0.33 7.08 12.76
C LYS A 105 0.04 7.89 11.51
N ASN A 106 0.19 7.22 10.37
CA ASN A 106 0.64 7.84 9.12
C ASN A 106 -0.50 8.52 8.35
N LEU A 107 -0.87 9.70 8.84
CA LEU A 107 -1.94 10.52 8.28
C LEU A 107 -1.44 11.58 7.32
N VAL A 108 -2.23 11.84 6.27
CA VAL A 108 -2.03 12.95 5.33
C VAL A 108 -3.31 13.78 5.22
N PRO A 109 -3.20 15.12 5.12
CA PRO A 109 -4.37 15.97 4.99
C PRO A 109 -5.01 15.81 3.61
N ILE A 110 -6.34 15.72 3.58
CA ILE A 110 -7.11 15.83 2.35
C ILE A 110 -7.06 17.28 1.89
N ARG A 111 -6.60 17.49 0.66
CA ARG A 111 -6.47 18.83 0.04
C ARG A 111 -7.34 18.88 -1.21
N PRO A 112 -8.63 19.24 -1.08
CA PRO A 112 -9.44 19.55 -2.25
C PRO A 112 -8.84 20.77 -2.98
N ASP A 113 -8.96 20.79 -4.31
CA ASP A 113 -8.61 21.95 -5.15
C ASP A 113 -7.14 22.41 -5.09
N ARG A 114 -6.21 21.49 -5.34
CA ARG A 114 -4.78 21.85 -5.46
C ARG A 114 -4.56 22.80 -6.64
N HIS A 115 -4.10 24.02 -6.32
CA HIS A 115 -3.76 25.05 -7.30
C HIS A 115 -2.63 24.61 -8.25
N TYR A 116 -1.63 23.88 -7.74
CA TYR A 116 -0.50 23.38 -8.53
C TYR A 116 -0.61 21.86 -8.71
N HIS A 117 -0.61 21.43 -9.98
CA HIS A 117 -0.62 20.02 -10.35
C HIS A 117 0.77 19.41 -10.14
N ARG A 118 0.82 18.17 -9.66
CA ARG A 118 2.07 17.43 -9.54
C ARG A 118 2.49 16.93 -10.93
N THR A 119 3.65 17.33 -11.41
CA THR A 119 4.27 16.73 -12.59
C THR A 119 4.86 15.37 -12.24
N LYS A 120 4.45 14.30 -12.93
CA LYS A 120 5.21 13.05 -12.94
C LYS A 120 6.50 13.38 -13.72
N GLY A 121 7.67 13.25 -13.09
CA GLY A 121 8.96 13.54 -13.73
C GLY A 121 9.17 12.72 -15.02
N GLN A 122 10.26 13.01 -15.77
CA GLN A 122 10.58 12.28 -17.01
C GLN A 122 10.48 10.76 -16.80
N LEU A 123 9.63 10.11 -17.60
CA LEU A 123 9.36 8.68 -17.54
C LEU A 123 10.57 7.92 -18.09
N ALA A 124 11.54 7.60 -17.22
CA ALA A 124 12.46 6.51 -17.49
C ALA A 124 11.65 5.21 -17.72
N GLY A 125 12.17 4.30 -18.55
CA GLY A 125 11.48 3.02 -18.86
C GLY A 125 11.01 2.33 -17.58
N LYS A 126 9.67 2.22 -17.42
CA LYS A 126 9.01 1.91 -16.14
C LYS A 126 9.54 0.64 -15.48
N TYR A 127 9.90 -0.35 -16.28
CA TYR A 127 10.46 -1.64 -15.86
C TYR A 127 11.56 -2.12 -16.82
N SER A 128 12.71 -1.43 -16.87
CA SER A 128 13.88 -1.96 -17.59
C SER A 128 14.49 -3.14 -16.83
N ASN A 129 14.91 -4.20 -17.54
CA ASN A 129 15.68 -5.31 -16.94
C ASN A 129 17.01 -4.85 -16.30
N THR A 130 17.50 -3.64 -16.65
CA THR A 130 18.67 -3.01 -16.04
C THR A 130 18.34 -2.15 -14.81
N HIS A 131 17.08 -1.84 -14.54
CA HIS A 131 16.69 -1.14 -13.32
C HIS A 131 16.70 -2.15 -12.17
N LYS A 132 17.70 -2.04 -11.27
CA LYS A 132 17.72 -2.84 -10.03
C LYS A 132 16.44 -2.55 -9.24
N ARG A 133 15.73 -3.62 -8.90
CA ARG A 133 14.54 -3.59 -8.04
C ARG A 133 14.94 -2.94 -6.71
N ALA A 134 14.34 -1.81 -6.38
CA ALA A 134 14.41 -1.28 -5.02
C ALA A 134 13.43 -2.10 -4.18
N TYR A 135 13.97 -2.85 -3.22
CA TYR A 135 13.22 -3.41 -2.10
C TYR A 135 13.04 -2.30 -1.07
#